data_AF-A0AAV2QHL5-F1
#
_entry.id   AF-A0AAV2QHL5-F1
#
_cell.length_a   1.000
_cell.length_b   1.000
_cell.length_c   1.000
_cell.angle_alpha   90.00
_cell.angle_beta   90.00
_cell.angle_gamma   90.00
#
_symmetry.space_group_name_H-M   'P 1'
#
loop_
_entity.id
_entity.type
_entity.pdbx_description
1 polymer ?
#
loop_
_entity_poly.entity_id
_entity_poly.type
_entity_poly.pdbx_seq_one_letter_code
_entity_poly.pdbx_strand_id
1 'polypeptide(L)'
;DAVLQTIRQTMIMALLGCRANVLSVLKTFCTNYGLPSIRGAHYRPQYPKYVRIVEVGPRDGLQNEKEIVPTDVKIEFINKLSQTGLKSIEVTSFVSPKWVPQMADHSEVLSRIKRVQGISYPVLTPNTKGLMAAVS
;
A
#
# COMPACT_ATOMS: atom_id res chain seq x y z
N ASP A 1 14.61 -1.89 15.55
CA ASP A 1 13.81 -2.81 16.38
C ASP A 1 12.29 -2.61 16.37
N ALA A 2 11.73 -1.39 16.35
CA ALA A 2 10.28 -1.22 16.07
C ALA A 2 9.94 -1.24 14.55
N VAL A 3 10.78 -0.63 13.72
CA VAL A 3 10.62 -0.58 12.25
C VAL A 3 10.71 -1.98 11.61
N LEU A 4 11.63 -2.81 12.09
CA LEU A 4 11.74 -4.22 11.67
C LEU A 4 10.55 -5.06 12.15
N GLN A 5 9.90 -4.67 13.25
CA GLN A 5 8.67 -5.31 13.74
C GLN A 5 7.48 -4.98 12.83
N THR A 6 7.32 -3.71 12.44
CA THR A 6 6.27 -3.28 11.48
C THR A 6 6.49 -3.90 10.10
N ILE A 7 7.74 -3.94 9.60
CA ILE A 7 8.08 -4.63 8.34
C ILE A 7 7.79 -6.14 8.45
N ARG A 8 8.08 -6.78 9.58
CA ARG A 8 7.70 -8.18 9.83
C ARG A 8 6.19 -8.37 9.90
N GLN A 9 5.45 -7.45 10.52
CA GLN A 9 3.99 -7.52 10.62
C GLN A 9 3.32 -7.42 9.24
N THR A 10 3.79 -6.50 8.38
CA THR A 10 3.25 -6.34 7.02
C THR A 10 3.64 -7.52 6.12
N MET A 11 4.86 -8.05 6.26
CA MET A 11 5.31 -9.22 5.50
C MET A 11 4.61 -10.52 5.93
N ILE A 12 4.28 -10.67 7.21
CA ILE A 12 3.50 -11.80 7.73
C ILE A 12 2.04 -11.74 7.24
N MET A 13 1.43 -10.56 7.14
CA MET A 13 0.06 -10.42 6.62
C MET A 13 -0.02 -10.71 5.11
N ALA A 14 1.02 -10.36 4.34
CA ALA A 14 1.13 -10.70 2.92
C ALA A 14 1.41 -12.19 2.67
N LEU A 15 2.19 -12.85 3.54
CA LEU A 15 2.56 -14.27 3.39
C LEU A 15 1.56 -15.25 4.02
N LEU A 16 0.78 -14.85 5.03
CA LEU A 16 -0.17 -15.74 5.71
C LEU A 16 -1.60 -15.74 5.15
N GLY A 17 -1.92 -14.91 4.14
CA GLY A 17 -3.31 -14.82 3.65
C GLY A 17 -4.29 -14.62 4.81
N CYS A 18 -3.94 -13.76 5.77
CA CYS A 18 -4.60 -13.67 7.06
C CYS A 18 -6.09 -13.36 6.88
N ARG A 19 -6.92 -14.36 7.22
CA ARG A 19 -8.37 -14.28 7.39
C ARG A 19 -8.77 -13.38 8.57
N ALA A 20 -8.28 -12.14 8.62
CA ALA A 20 -8.85 -11.14 9.50
C ALA A 20 -10.22 -10.77 8.90
N ASN A 21 -11.25 -11.08 9.66
CA ASN A 21 -12.64 -11.23 9.24
C ASN A 21 -13.22 -9.90 8.71
N VAL A 22 -13.08 -9.62 7.41
CA VAL A 22 -13.74 -8.49 6.72
C VAL A 22 -15.25 -8.43 7.03
N LEU A 23 -15.86 -9.59 7.34
CA LEU A 23 -17.25 -9.70 7.77
C LEU A 23 -17.58 -9.01 9.11
N SER A 24 -16.65 -8.91 10.08
CA SER A 24 -16.97 -8.28 11.37
C SER A 24 -17.10 -6.77 11.23
N VAL A 25 -16.22 -6.15 10.44
CA VAL A 25 -16.24 -4.71 10.13
C VAL A 25 -17.50 -4.34 9.33
N LEU A 26 -17.87 -5.18 8.35
CA LEU A 26 -19.10 -4.99 7.56
C LEU A 26 -20.38 -5.14 8.41
N LYS A 27 -20.42 -6.08 9.36
CA LYS A 27 -21.58 -6.25 10.24
C LYS A 27 -21.81 -5.05 11.15
N THR A 28 -20.74 -4.51 11.75
CA THR A 28 -20.83 -3.32 12.62
C THR A 28 -21.29 -2.09 11.86
N PHE A 29 -20.88 -1.95 10.58
CA PHE A 29 -21.34 -0.86 9.73
C PHE A 29 -22.85 -0.96 9.43
N CYS A 30 -23.34 -2.14 9.04
CA CYS A 30 -24.76 -2.31 8.70
C CYS A 30 -25.71 -2.07 9.90
N THR A 31 -25.27 -2.36 11.13
CA THR A 31 -26.09 -2.15 12.34
C THR A 31 -26.21 -0.67 12.71
N ASN A 32 -25.16 0.13 12.51
CA ASN A 32 -25.14 1.55 12.87
C ASN A 32 -25.92 2.46 11.91
N TYR A 33 -26.14 2.03 10.66
CA TYR A 33 -26.84 2.83 9.62
C TYR A 33 -28.29 2.40 9.35
N GLY A 34 -28.88 1.55 10.22
CA GLY A 34 -30.32 1.25 10.15
C GLY A 34 -30.78 0.58 8.85
N LEU A 35 -29.91 -0.20 8.19
CA LEU A 35 -30.30 -0.91 6.98
C LEU A 35 -31.32 -2.02 7.31
N PRO A 36 -32.44 -2.12 6.57
CA PRO A 36 -33.49 -3.08 6.87
C PRO A 36 -32.98 -4.52 6.83
N SER A 37 -33.41 -5.31 7.81
CA SER A 37 -33.15 -6.75 7.86
C SER A 37 -33.72 -7.42 6.62
N ILE A 38 -32.86 -7.77 5.68
CA ILE A 38 -33.23 -8.55 4.50
C ILE A 38 -33.50 -9.99 4.96
N ARG A 39 -34.69 -10.25 5.51
CA ARG A 39 -35.22 -11.61 5.66
C ARG A 39 -35.79 -12.02 4.29
N GLY A 40 -35.19 -13.02 3.64
CA GLY A 40 -35.87 -13.77 2.57
C GLY A 40 -35.21 -13.80 1.20
N ALA A 41 -34.02 -13.23 0.99
CA ALA A 41 -33.23 -13.50 -0.21
C ALA A 41 -31.84 -13.97 0.22
N HIS A 42 -31.47 -15.20 -0.13
CA HIS A 42 -30.09 -15.63 -0.05
C HIS A 42 -29.26 -14.83 -1.05
N TYR A 43 -28.88 -13.60 -0.68
CA TYR A 43 -27.88 -12.82 -1.39
C TYR A 43 -26.55 -13.56 -1.21
N ARG A 44 -26.23 -14.45 -2.15
CA ARG A 44 -24.87 -14.96 -2.32
C ARG A 44 -24.14 -13.91 -3.15
N PRO A 45 -23.27 -13.08 -2.54
CA PRO A 45 -22.51 -12.13 -3.33
C PRO A 45 -21.67 -12.94 -4.32
N GLN A 46 -21.85 -12.71 -5.61
CA GLN A 46 -20.95 -13.26 -6.61
C GLN A 46 -19.64 -12.47 -6.51
N TYR A 47 -18.64 -13.08 -5.90
CA TYR A 47 -17.31 -12.49 -5.79
C TYR A 47 -16.57 -12.60 -7.12
N PRO A 48 -15.70 -11.63 -7.44
CA PRO A 48 -14.85 -11.74 -8.61
C PRO A 48 -13.92 -12.96 -8.47
N LYS A 49 -13.64 -13.63 -9.59
CA LYS A 49 -12.71 -14.78 -9.62
C LYS A 49 -11.26 -14.37 -9.30
N TYR A 50 -10.94 -13.09 -9.47
CA TYR A 50 -9.60 -12.54 -9.25
C TYR A 50 -9.70 -11.22 -8.50
N VAL A 51 -8.69 -10.98 -7.66
CA VAL A 51 -8.47 -9.71 -6.98
C VAL A 51 -7.08 -9.20 -7.31
N ARG A 52 -6.94 -7.88 -7.47
CA ARG A 52 -5.64 -7.23 -7.62
C ARG A 52 -5.29 -6.57 -6.30
N ILE A 53 -4.19 -7.04 -5.70
CA ILE A 53 -3.60 -6.40 -4.52
C ILE A 53 -2.70 -5.27 -5.00
N VAL A 54 -2.91 -4.08 -4.45
CA VAL A 54 -2.03 -2.92 -4.62
C VAL A 54 -1.36 -2.67 -3.29
N GLU A 55 -0.06 -2.91 -3.25
CA GLU A 55 0.75 -2.68 -2.05
C GLU A 55 1.07 -1.19 -1.95
N VAL A 56 0.64 -0.56 -0.86
CA VAL A 56 0.80 0.89 -0.62
C VAL A 56 1.70 1.20 0.56
N GLY A 57 2.23 0.19 1.25
CA GLY A 57 3.13 0.31 2.40
C GLY A 57 4.32 1.24 2.16
N PRO A 58 5.06 1.15 1.03
CA PRO A 58 6.20 2.02 0.76
C PRO A 58 5.84 3.51 0.64
N ARG A 59 4.60 3.85 0.22
CA ARG A 59 4.11 5.22 0.12
C ARG A 59 3.26 5.60 1.32
N ASP A 60 2.03 5.08 1.39
CA ASP A 60 1.03 5.46 2.39
C ASP A 60 1.39 4.98 3.79
N GLY A 61 1.98 3.79 3.90
CA GLY A 61 2.48 3.29 5.17
C GLY A 61 3.57 4.19 5.73
N LEU A 62 4.68 4.32 5.00
CA LEU A 62 5.84 5.11 5.45
C LEU A 62 5.55 6.61 5.60
N GLN A 63 4.60 7.17 4.86
CA GLN A 63 4.17 8.55 5.02
C GLN A 63 3.53 8.82 6.40
N ASN A 64 2.88 7.81 6.99
CA ASN A 64 2.21 7.91 8.28
C ASN A 64 3.08 7.47 9.47
N GLU A 65 4.31 7.02 9.21
CA GLU A 65 5.26 6.69 10.27
C GLU A 65 5.83 7.95 10.92
N LYS A 66 6.03 7.88 12.23
CA LYS A 66 6.55 9.01 13.02
C LYS A 66 8.00 9.31 12.66
N GLU A 67 8.79 8.27 12.44
CA GLU A 67 10.21 8.37 12.13
C GLU A 67 10.45 8.34 10.62
N ILE A 68 11.42 9.13 10.16
CA ILE A 68 11.83 9.10 8.76
C ILE A 68 12.70 7.87 8.53
N VAL A 69 12.20 6.96 7.70
CA VAL A 69 12.95 5.75 7.31
C VAL A 69 14.06 6.13 6.31
N PRO A 70 15.31 5.69 6.51
CA PRO A 70 16.40 5.94 5.58
C PRO A 70 16.13 5.40 4.17
N THR A 71 16.62 6.10 3.16
CA THR A 71 16.38 5.80 1.73
C THR A 71 16.78 4.38 1.34
N ASP A 72 17.94 3.91 1.81
CA ASP A 72 18.42 2.54 1.52
C ASP A 72 17.47 1.47 2.06
N VAL A 73 16.89 1.71 3.24
CA VAL A 73 15.92 0.79 3.86
C VAL A 73 14.62 0.76 3.05
N LYS A 74 14.16 1.91 2.54
CA LYS A 74 13.00 1.98 1.64
C LYS A 74 13.22 1.18 0.35
N ILE A 75 14.39 1.35 -0.26
CA ILE A 75 14.77 0.65 -1.49
C ILE A 75 14.83 -0.86 -1.24
N GLU A 76 15.47 -1.29 -0.15
CA GLU A 76 15.51 -2.70 0.22
C GLU A 76 14.11 -3.27 0.43
N PHE A 77 13.24 -2.53 1.12
CA PHE A 77 11.86 -2.92 1.35
C PHE A 77 11.08 -3.12 0.04
N ILE A 78 11.13 -2.15 -0.89
CA ILE A 78 10.46 -2.25 -2.20
C ILE A 78 11.02 -3.41 -3.03
N ASN A 79 12.34 -3.63 -3.00
CA ASN A 79 12.97 -4.73 -3.72
C ASN A 79 12.54 -6.09 -3.16
N LYS A 80 12.38 -6.22 -1.84
CA LYS A 80 11.83 -7.44 -1.22
C LYS A 80 10.36 -7.65 -1.59
N LEU A 81 9.55 -6.59 -1.56
CA LEU A 81 8.15 -6.65 -2.00
C LEU A 81 8.02 -7.10 -3.46
N SER A 82 8.95 -6.70 -4.32
CA SER A 82 8.97 -7.11 -5.73
C SER A 82 9.20 -8.62 -5.93
N GLN A 83 9.66 -9.33 -4.90
CA GLN A 83 9.91 -10.78 -4.95
C GLN A 83 8.71 -11.62 -4.44
N THR A 84 7.64 -10.99 -3.95
CA THR A 84 6.50 -11.71 -3.34
C THR A 84 5.42 -12.16 -4.34
N GLY A 85 5.55 -11.78 -5.62
CA GLY A 85 4.55 -12.05 -6.65
C GLY A 85 3.48 -10.97 -6.81
N LEU A 86 3.57 -9.87 -6.04
CA LEU A 86 2.74 -8.68 -6.22
C LEU A 86 2.83 -8.15 -7.66
N LYS A 87 1.72 -7.59 -8.15
CA LYS A 87 1.64 -6.99 -9.50
C LYS A 87 1.64 -5.46 -9.47
N SER A 88 1.49 -4.86 -8.29
CA SER A 88 1.45 -3.41 -8.14
C SER A 88 2.00 -3.01 -6.77
N ILE A 89 2.99 -2.14 -6.77
CA ILE A 89 3.62 -1.60 -5.57
C ILE A 89 3.71 -0.08 -5.72
N GLU A 90 2.96 0.67 -4.93
CA GLU A 90 3.04 2.13 -4.89
C GLU A 90 4.29 2.55 -4.13
N VAL A 91 5.30 3.07 -4.85
CA VAL A 91 6.67 3.15 -4.33
C VAL A 91 6.98 4.44 -3.58
N THR A 92 6.41 5.57 -4.01
CA THR A 92 6.68 6.88 -3.39
C THR A 92 5.67 7.94 -3.86
N SER A 93 5.84 9.17 -3.38
CA SER A 93 5.00 10.34 -3.70
C SER A 93 5.86 11.56 -4.03
N PHE A 94 5.60 12.19 -5.17
CA PHE A 94 6.21 13.46 -5.59
C PHE A 94 5.45 14.65 -4.99
N VAL A 95 5.47 14.72 -3.66
CA VAL A 95 4.89 15.78 -2.83
C VAL A 95 5.98 16.77 -2.40
N SER A 96 5.56 17.89 -1.81
CA SER A 96 6.50 18.84 -1.21
C SER A 96 7.21 18.23 0.01
N PRO A 97 8.55 18.15 0.02
CA PRO A 97 9.31 17.66 1.18
C PRO A 97 9.08 18.48 2.46
N LYS A 98 8.68 19.76 2.31
CA LYS A 98 8.33 20.63 3.44
C LYS A 98 7.10 20.13 4.19
N TRP A 99 6.12 19.59 3.47
CA TRP A 99 4.84 19.16 4.03
C TRP A 99 4.83 17.67 4.37
N VAL A 100 5.60 16.88 3.63
CA VAL A 100 5.73 15.43 3.84
C VAL A 100 7.22 15.04 3.80
N PRO A 101 7.96 15.28 4.90
CA PRO A 101 9.40 14.98 4.97
C PRO A 101 9.72 13.51 4.74
N GLN A 102 8.80 12.62 5.10
CA GLN A 102 8.94 11.17 4.93
C GLN A 102 9.19 10.78 3.47
N MET A 103 8.67 11.56 2.50
CA MET A 103 8.74 11.27 1.07
C MET A 103 9.76 12.15 0.33
N ALA A 104 10.63 12.88 1.05
CA ALA A 104 11.58 13.82 0.44
C ALA A 104 12.58 13.18 -0.53
N ASP A 105 12.86 11.88 -0.36
CA ASP A 105 13.81 11.09 -1.15
C ASP A 105 13.16 10.36 -2.35
N HIS A 106 11.98 10.80 -2.78
CA HIS A 106 11.18 10.15 -3.83
C HIS A 106 11.96 9.84 -5.12
N SER A 107 12.76 10.79 -5.60
CA SER A 107 13.53 10.63 -6.85
C SER A 107 14.66 9.62 -6.69
N GLU A 108 15.35 9.64 -5.54
CA GLU A 108 16.43 8.71 -5.24
C GLU A 108 15.89 7.28 -5.13
N VAL A 109 14.79 7.08 -4.38
CA VAL A 109 14.12 5.77 -4.27
C VAL A 109 13.74 5.25 -5.66
N LEU A 110 13.06 6.07 -6.47
CA LEU A 110 12.56 5.63 -7.78
C LEU A 110 13.69 5.26 -8.76
N SER A 111 14.84 5.93 -8.65
CA SER A 111 16.01 5.68 -9.49
C SER A 111 16.80 4.42 -9.10
N ARG A 112 16.75 4.01 -7.83
CA ARG A 112 17.60 2.94 -7.27
C ARG A 112 16.89 1.61 -7.06
N ILE A 113 15.56 1.56 -7.14
CA ILE A 113 14.81 0.30 -7.05
C ILE A 113 15.08 -0.62 -8.25
N LYS A 114 15.10 -1.92 -8.00
CA LYS A 114 15.23 -2.95 -9.04
C LYS A 114 13.84 -3.29 -9.57
N ARG A 115 13.50 -2.75 -10.73
CA ARG A 115 12.20 -2.99 -11.37
C ARG A 115 12.15 -4.41 -11.95
N VAL A 116 11.15 -5.18 -11.54
CA VAL A 116 10.90 -6.53 -12.04
C VAL A 116 9.83 -6.47 -13.14
N GLN A 117 10.06 -7.20 -14.23
CA GLN A 117 9.13 -7.27 -15.36
C GLN A 117 7.76 -7.80 -14.91
N GLY A 118 6.69 -7.15 -15.36
CA GLY A 118 5.31 -7.53 -15.01
C GLY A 118 4.81 -7.00 -13.67
N ILE A 119 5.59 -6.15 -12.98
CA ILE A 119 5.14 -5.38 -11.81
C ILE A 119 5.00 -3.91 -12.19
N SER A 120 3.89 -3.30 -11.81
CA SER A 120 3.72 -1.84 -11.90
C SER A 120 4.25 -1.17 -10.63
N TYR A 121 4.99 -0.08 -10.82
CA TYR A 121 5.54 0.74 -9.73
C TYR A 121 4.95 2.16 -9.76
N PRO A 122 3.64 2.36 -9.49
CA PRO A 122 3.03 3.67 -9.51
C PRO A 122 3.61 4.60 -8.43
N VAL A 123 3.54 5.90 -8.70
CA VAL A 123 3.90 6.98 -7.78
C VAL A 123 2.77 7.99 -7.71
N LEU A 124 2.60 8.61 -6.55
CA LEU A 124 1.60 9.66 -6.37
C LEU A 124 2.13 11.02 -6.85
N THR A 125 1.36 11.69 -7.70
CA THR A 125 1.72 13.01 -8.27
C THR A 125 0.55 13.98 -8.08
N PRO A 126 0.45 14.70 -6.94
CA PRO A 126 -0.74 15.49 -6.59
C PRO A 126 -0.91 16.77 -7.43
N ASN A 127 0.11 17.18 -8.19
CA ASN A 127 0.08 18.35 -9.04
C ASN A 127 1.01 18.15 -10.25
N THR A 128 0.94 19.09 -11.21
CA THR A 128 1.72 19.06 -12.44
C THR A 128 3.23 19.10 -12.19
N LYS A 129 3.69 19.85 -11.18
CA LYS A 129 5.12 19.89 -10.82
C LYS A 129 5.62 18.52 -10.36
N GLY A 130 4.87 17.83 -9.51
CA GLY A 130 5.18 16.49 -9.05
C GLY A 130 5.14 15.47 -10.20
N LEU A 131 4.17 15.61 -11.11
CA LEU A 131 4.10 14.77 -12.31
C LEU A 131 5.32 14.96 -13.21
N MET A 132 5.70 16.21 -13.50
CA MET A 132 6.87 16.52 -14.33
C MET A 132 8.16 15.94 -13.72
N ALA A 133 8.32 16.02 -12.41
CA ALA A 133 9.47 15.43 -11.71
C ALA A 133 9.47 13.89 -11.70
N ALA A 134 8.30 13.26 -11.84
CA ALA A 134 8.18 11.81 -11.89
C ALA A 134 8.49 11.21 -13.27
N VAL A 135 8.26 11.99 -14.34
CA VAL A 135 8.47 11.56 -15.72
C VAL A 135 9.82 11.99 -16.30
N SER A 136 10.50 12.95 -15.67
CA SER A 136 11.85 13.40 -16.01
C SER A 136 12.91 12.37 -15.62
#